data_AF-T0RBV4-F1
#
_entry.id   AF-T0RBV4-F1
#
_cell.length_a   1.000
_cell.length_b   1.000
_cell.length_c   1.000
_cell.angle_alpha   90.00
_cell.angle_beta   90.00
_cell.angle_gamma   90.00
#
_symmetry.space_group_name_H-M   'P 1'
#
loop_
_entity.id
_entity.type
_entity.pdbx_description
1 polymer ?
#
loop_
_entity_poly.entity_id
_entity_poly.type
_entity_poly.pdbx_seq_one_letter_code
_entity_poly.pdbx_strand_id
1 'polypeptide(L)'
;MKKSMLFFSLFLSFQASSSERFSRILLDETHQSAVTLNTETVRCSAVGYGFPELKVTLESLKWATIFDHSNQDGLGPCITAGTMLCEDFTVPDVLIDSQNETENIAVRVTLTESFTISDQKCFRSLDEDVTTTIRGIPFTHRRSAFLGELNVDECKSLIK
;
A
#
# COMPACT_ATOMS: atom_id res chain seq x y z
N MET A 1 -65.70 26.47 -0.35
CA MET A 1 -65.08 25.13 -0.51
C MET A 1 -63.58 25.26 -0.31
N LYS A 2 -63.03 24.82 0.84
CA LYS A 2 -61.58 24.83 1.13
C LYS A 2 -61.07 23.40 1.00
N LYS A 3 -60.27 23.12 -0.02
CA LYS A 3 -59.58 21.83 -0.20
C LYS A 3 -58.29 21.87 0.63
N SER A 4 -58.24 21.06 1.68
CA SER A 4 -57.04 20.86 2.49
C SER A 4 -56.15 19.84 1.80
N MET A 5 -54.99 20.29 1.31
CA MET A 5 -53.95 19.43 0.75
C MET A 5 -53.11 18.88 1.91
N LEU A 6 -53.21 17.57 2.17
CA LEU A 6 -52.29 16.88 3.07
C LEU A 6 -51.01 16.55 2.30
N PHE A 7 -49.91 17.20 2.68
CA PHE A 7 -48.57 16.83 2.24
C PHE A 7 -48.08 15.65 3.08
N PHE A 8 -47.95 14.49 2.45
CA PHE A 8 -47.39 13.29 3.07
C PHE A 8 -45.86 13.32 2.89
N SER A 9 -45.13 13.78 3.90
CA SER A 9 -43.67 13.74 3.90
C SER A 9 -43.19 12.31 4.14
N LEU A 10 -42.67 11.69 3.08
CA LEU A 10 -42.01 10.39 3.11
C LEU A 10 -40.63 10.54 3.79
N PHE A 11 -40.50 10.09 5.03
CA PHE A 11 -39.19 10.00 5.68
C PHE A 11 -38.45 8.77 5.14
N LEU A 12 -37.45 8.99 4.28
CA LEU A 12 -36.47 7.96 3.94
C LEU A 12 -35.53 7.78 5.14
N SER A 13 -35.68 6.67 5.86
CA SER A 13 -34.70 6.22 6.84
C SER A 13 -33.50 5.62 6.11
N PHE A 14 -32.39 6.36 6.08
CA PHE A 14 -31.08 5.82 5.70
C PHE A 14 -30.62 4.86 6.80
N GLN A 15 -30.66 3.55 6.53
CA GLN A 15 -29.96 2.58 7.37
C GLN A 15 -28.46 2.68 7.04
N ALA A 16 -27.67 3.21 7.98
CA ALA A 16 -26.23 3.15 7.89
C ALA A 16 -25.79 1.69 8.11
N SER A 17 -25.27 1.04 7.06
CA SER A 17 -24.60 -0.25 7.23
C SER A 17 -23.28 -0.01 7.97
N SER A 18 -23.18 -0.48 9.22
CA SER A 18 -21.92 -0.40 9.98
C SER A 18 -21.04 -1.60 9.61
N SER A 19 -19.99 -1.38 8.82
CA SER A 19 -18.95 -2.38 8.62
C SER A 19 -18.03 -2.41 9.84
N GLU A 20 -17.92 -3.55 10.52
CA GLU A 20 -16.93 -3.75 11.59
C GLU A 20 -15.59 -4.11 10.95
N ARG A 21 -14.50 -3.51 11.44
CA ARG A 21 -13.15 -3.75 10.93
C ARG A 21 -12.18 -3.93 12.09
N PHE A 22 -11.31 -4.92 11.97
CA PHE A 22 -10.18 -5.10 12.87
C PHE A 22 -8.99 -5.68 12.09
N SER A 23 -7.80 -5.54 12.66
CA SER A 23 -6.58 -6.08 12.06
C SER A 23 -5.60 -6.50 13.14
N ARG A 24 -4.60 -7.28 12.74
CA ARG A 24 -3.46 -7.63 13.59
C ARG A 24 -2.18 -7.68 12.77
N ILE A 25 -1.09 -7.29 13.40
CA ILE A 25 0.25 -7.41 12.81
C ILE A 25 0.71 -8.86 12.97
N LEU A 26 1.08 -9.48 11.86
CA LEU A 26 1.65 -10.83 11.81
C LEU A 26 3.19 -10.79 11.78
N LEU A 27 3.76 -9.76 11.15
CA LEU A 27 5.19 -9.54 11.00
C LEU A 27 5.48 -8.04 11.06
N ASP A 28 6.55 -7.65 11.76
CA ASP A 28 7.10 -6.30 11.74
C ASP A 28 8.61 -6.39 11.94
N GLU A 29 9.34 -6.38 10.83
CA GLU A 29 10.78 -6.59 10.82
C GLU A 29 11.49 -5.46 10.07
N THR A 30 12.75 -5.23 10.43
CA THR A 30 13.61 -4.26 9.75
C THR A 30 14.90 -4.94 9.34
N HIS A 31 15.22 -4.84 8.06
CA HIS A 31 16.42 -5.45 7.47
C HIS A 31 17.34 -4.36 6.92
N GLN A 32 18.64 -4.65 6.91
CA GLN A 32 19.62 -3.80 6.24
C GLN A 32 19.75 -4.25 4.79
N SER A 33 19.70 -3.31 3.86
CA SER A 33 19.87 -3.56 2.43
C SER A 33 20.88 -2.59 1.85
N ALA A 34 21.79 -3.08 1.02
CA ALA A 34 22.50 -2.21 0.08
C ALA A 34 21.54 -1.83 -1.05
N VAL A 35 21.51 -0.55 -1.42
CA VAL A 35 20.79 -0.04 -2.59
C VAL A 35 21.78 0.71 -3.47
N THR A 36 21.70 0.44 -4.78
CA THR A 36 22.42 1.21 -5.79
C THR A 36 21.48 2.31 -6.31
N LEU A 37 21.98 3.53 -6.44
CA LEU A 37 21.26 4.75 -6.77
C LEU A 37 21.90 5.41 -7.98
N ASN A 38 21.58 4.89 -9.16
CA ASN A 38 22.04 5.39 -10.45
C ASN A 38 20.85 5.46 -11.43
N THR A 39 21.12 5.83 -12.69
CA THR A 39 20.07 6.01 -13.71
C THR A 39 19.39 4.71 -14.12
N GLU A 40 19.92 3.54 -13.76
CA GLU A 40 19.30 2.24 -14.04
C GLU A 40 18.34 1.83 -12.92
N THR A 41 18.67 2.16 -11.68
CA THR A 41 17.91 1.75 -10.50
C THR A 41 16.91 2.79 -10.03
N VAL A 42 17.17 4.08 -10.25
CA VAL A 42 16.31 5.21 -9.89
C VAL A 42 15.67 5.79 -11.14
N ARG A 43 14.34 5.87 -11.16
CA ARG A 43 13.60 6.28 -12.35
C ARG A 43 12.25 6.89 -12.05
N CYS A 44 11.82 7.81 -12.90
CA CYS A 44 10.43 8.24 -12.98
C CYS A 44 9.68 7.37 -13.98
N SER A 45 8.66 6.64 -13.55
CA SER A 45 7.91 5.74 -14.44
C SER A 45 6.44 5.63 -14.06
N ALA A 46 5.56 5.69 -15.07
CA ALA A 46 4.11 5.52 -14.90
C ALA A 46 3.65 4.06 -14.90
N VAL A 47 4.55 3.12 -15.22
CA VAL A 47 4.20 1.70 -15.37
C VAL A 47 3.71 1.13 -14.03
N GLY A 48 2.52 0.55 -14.00
CA GLY A 48 1.95 -0.07 -12.80
C GLY A 48 1.10 0.84 -11.90
N TYR A 49 1.17 2.17 -12.05
CA TYR A 49 0.42 3.13 -11.22
C TYR A 49 -0.46 4.10 -12.02
N GLY A 50 -0.27 4.19 -13.34
CA GLY A 50 -1.04 5.08 -14.22
C GLY A 50 -0.55 6.53 -14.23
N PHE A 51 0.34 6.91 -13.32
CA PHE A 51 1.00 8.23 -13.25
C PHE A 51 2.49 8.09 -12.96
N PRO A 52 3.34 9.02 -13.44
CA PRO A 52 4.78 8.98 -13.17
C PRO A 52 5.06 9.03 -11.68
N GLU A 53 5.74 8.02 -11.17
CA GLU A 53 6.19 7.95 -9.78
C GLU A 53 7.69 7.74 -9.71
N LEU A 54 8.31 8.29 -8.67
CA LEU A 54 9.73 8.12 -8.41
C LEU A 54 9.96 6.75 -7.80
N LYS A 55 10.71 5.91 -8.51
CA LYS A 55 10.94 4.52 -8.14
C LYS A 55 12.41 4.23 -7.94
N VAL A 56 12.69 3.37 -6.96
CA VAL A 56 14.01 2.80 -6.72
C VAL A 56 13.90 1.28 -6.73
N THR A 57 14.67 0.62 -7.60
CA THR A 57 14.81 -0.84 -7.59
C THR A 57 15.51 -1.28 -6.30
N LEU A 58 14.94 -2.26 -5.61
CA LEU A 58 15.43 -2.76 -4.33
C LEU A 58 15.37 -4.29 -4.31
N GLU A 59 16.47 -4.93 -4.71
CA GLU A 59 16.51 -6.38 -4.91
C GLU A 59 16.28 -7.20 -3.64
N SER A 60 16.57 -6.63 -2.46
CA SER A 60 16.37 -7.30 -1.18
C SER A 60 14.92 -7.69 -0.93
N LEU A 61 13.96 -6.98 -1.55
CA LEU A 61 12.55 -7.34 -1.46
C LEU A 61 12.25 -8.74 -2.02
N LYS A 62 13.07 -9.29 -2.94
CA LYS A 62 12.88 -10.67 -3.45
C LYS A 62 12.88 -11.73 -2.35
N TRP A 63 13.53 -11.46 -1.21
CA TRP A 63 13.65 -12.38 -0.09
C TRP A 63 13.19 -11.80 1.26
N ALA A 64 12.98 -10.49 1.35
CA ALA A 64 12.51 -9.82 2.56
C ALA A 64 10.98 -9.69 2.65
N THR A 65 10.26 -9.93 1.55
CA THR A 65 8.79 -9.79 1.49
C THR A 65 8.12 -11.10 1.07
N ILE A 66 6.86 -11.29 1.46
CA ILE A 66 6.04 -12.42 1.07
C ILE A 66 5.46 -12.20 -0.32
N PHE A 67 5.02 -10.99 -0.64
CA PHE A 67 4.49 -10.65 -1.94
C PHE A 67 5.60 -10.22 -2.91
N ASP A 68 5.31 -10.36 -4.21
CA ASP A 68 6.16 -9.83 -5.26
C ASP A 68 5.90 -8.32 -5.43
N HIS A 69 6.90 -7.53 -5.05
CA HIS A 69 6.93 -6.08 -5.18
C HIS A 69 7.49 -5.62 -6.54
N SER A 70 7.59 -6.51 -7.53
CA SER A 70 7.96 -6.17 -8.91
C SER A 70 6.88 -5.33 -9.60
N ASN A 71 7.35 -4.46 -10.49
CA ASN A 71 6.50 -3.75 -11.45
C ASN A 71 6.47 -4.50 -12.79
N GLN A 72 5.55 -4.09 -13.65
CA GLN A 72 5.41 -4.63 -15.01
C GLN A 72 6.48 -4.13 -15.99
N ASP A 73 7.47 -3.37 -15.51
CA ASP A 73 8.57 -2.83 -16.32
C ASP A 73 9.74 -3.81 -16.49
N GLY A 74 9.71 -4.97 -15.81
CA GLY A 74 10.75 -5.99 -15.91
C GLY A 74 12.05 -5.63 -15.19
N LEU A 75 12.07 -4.56 -14.39
CA LEU A 75 13.27 -4.08 -13.68
C LEU A 75 13.36 -4.57 -12.23
N GLY A 76 12.58 -5.60 -11.90
CA GLY A 76 12.53 -6.23 -10.58
C GLY A 76 11.68 -5.47 -9.55
N PRO A 77 11.80 -5.84 -8.26
CA PRO A 77 11.07 -5.19 -7.19
C PRO A 77 11.54 -3.77 -6.95
N CYS A 78 10.61 -2.89 -6.60
CA CYS A 78 10.92 -1.49 -6.35
C CYS A 78 10.03 -0.91 -5.25
N ILE A 79 10.43 0.25 -4.76
CA ILE A 79 9.68 1.10 -3.85
C ILE A 79 9.41 2.44 -4.53
N THR A 80 8.36 3.15 -4.12
CA THR A 80 7.93 4.43 -4.69
C THR A 80 7.89 5.54 -3.65
N ALA A 81 8.33 6.75 -4.03
CA ALA A 81 8.17 7.96 -3.24
C ALA A 81 6.97 8.83 -3.73
N GLY A 82 6.11 8.24 -4.56
CA GLY A 82 4.92 8.89 -5.10
C GLY A 82 5.19 9.82 -6.29
N THR A 83 4.16 10.58 -6.67
CA THR A 83 4.13 11.38 -7.91
C THR A 83 4.84 12.74 -7.80
N MET A 84 4.91 13.31 -6.60
CA MET A 84 5.41 14.67 -6.38
C MET A 84 6.90 14.85 -6.70
N LEU A 85 7.66 13.76 -6.77
CA LEU A 85 9.10 13.78 -7.02
C LEU A 85 9.47 13.44 -8.47
N CYS A 86 8.47 13.38 -9.35
CA CYS A 86 8.63 13.11 -10.78
C CYS A 86 7.98 14.18 -11.65
N GLU A 87 8.08 15.45 -11.24
CA GLU A 87 7.73 16.56 -12.11
C GLU A 87 8.55 16.47 -13.42
N ASP A 88 7.85 16.48 -14.55
CA ASP A 88 8.43 16.34 -15.89
C ASP A 88 9.35 15.11 -16.08
N PHE A 89 9.06 14.00 -15.39
CA PHE A 89 9.87 12.77 -15.43
C PHE A 89 11.33 12.95 -14.98
N THR A 90 11.62 14.02 -14.25
CA THR A 90 12.97 14.31 -13.78
C THR A 90 13.20 13.67 -12.41
N VAL A 91 14.31 12.94 -12.28
CA VAL A 91 14.75 12.37 -11.00
C VAL A 91 15.44 13.46 -10.17
N PRO A 92 15.15 13.58 -8.86
CA PRO A 92 15.86 14.51 -7.99
C PRO A 92 17.37 14.26 -7.97
N ASP A 93 18.18 15.31 -8.20
CA ASP A 93 19.65 15.23 -8.21
C ASP A 93 20.21 14.61 -6.91
N VAL A 94 19.53 14.81 -5.78
CA VAL A 94 19.93 14.24 -4.50
C VAL A 94 20.00 12.71 -4.53
N LEU A 95 19.27 12.03 -5.43
CA LEU A 95 19.28 10.56 -5.54
C LEU A 95 20.35 10.02 -6.48
N ILE A 96 20.86 10.80 -7.41
CA ILE A 96 21.88 10.34 -8.37
C ILE A 96 23.21 11.01 -8.00
N ASP A 97 24.09 10.28 -7.33
CA ASP A 97 25.45 10.73 -7.03
C ASP A 97 26.45 9.70 -7.55
N SER A 98 27.15 10.04 -8.64
CA SER A 98 28.13 9.16 -9.29
C SER A 98 29.36 8.87 -8.43
N GLN A 99 29.60 9.63 -7.36
CA GLN A 99 30.68 9.36 -6.41
C GLN A 99 30.23 8.46 -5.26
N ASN A 100 28.92 8.35 -5.01
CA ASN A 100 28.35 7.60 -3.89
C ASN A 100 27.10 6.81 -4.34
N GLU A 101 27.23 5.98 -5.37
CA GLU A 101 26.09 5.27 -5.95
C GLU A 101 25.49 4.22 -5.02
N THR A 102 26.19 3.75 -3.99
CA THR A 102 25.67 2.71 -3.09
C THR A 102 25.50 3.24 -1.67
N GLU A 103 24.36 2.93 -1.05
CA GLU A 103 24.14 3.17 0.38
C GLU A 103 23.48 1.98 1.08
N ASN A 104 23.70 1.85 2.39
CA ASN A 104 22.98 0.89 3.21
C ASN A 104 21.76 1.57 3.83
N ILE A 105 20.59 0.97 3.64
CA ILE A 105 19.31 1.47 4.14
C ILE A 105 18.63 0.47 5.06
N ALA A 106 17.86 0.99 6.01
CA ALA A 106 16.96 0.19 6.83
C ALA A 106 15.60 0.08 6.13
N VAL A 107 15.20 -1.14 5.79
CA VAL A 107 13.93 -1.43 5.12
C VAL A 107 13.02 -2.10 6.14
N ARG A 108 11.89 -1.47 6.45
CA ARG A 108 10.88 -2.03 7.35
C ARG A 108 9.78 -2.69 6.54
N VAL A 109 9.47 -3.93 6.87
CA VAL A 109 8.40 -4.73 6.27
C VAL A 109 7.38 -5.04 7.35
N THR A 110 6.13 -4.66 7.12
CA THR A 110 5.02 -4.95 8.03
C THR A 110 3.96 -5.76 7.30
N LEU A 111 3.62 -6.93 7.85
CA LEU A 111 2.55 -7.78 7.37
C LEU A 111 1.36 -7.69 8.31
N THR A 112 0.26 -7.17 7.81
CA THR A 112 -0.99 -6.97 8.54
C THR A 112 -2.07 -7.87 7.98
N GLU A 113 -2.75 -8.59 8.86
CA GLU A 113 -3.96 -9.30 8.51
C GLU A 113 -5.19 -8.45 8.87
N SER A 114 -6.04 -8.20 7.89
CA SER A 114 -7.18 -7.31 7.97
C SER A 114 -8.50 -8.07 7.81
N PHE A 115 -9.49 -7.72 8.62
CA PHE A 115 -10.82 -8.32 8.60
C PHE A 115 -11.89 -7.24 8.45
N THR A 116 -12.85 -7.46 7.55
CA THR A 116 -14.02 -6.58 7.38
C THR A 116 -15.29 -7.41 7.44
N ILE A 117 -16.15 -7.14 8.42
CA ILE A 117 -17.46 -7.79 8.55
C ILE A 117 -18.50 -6.90 7.85
N SER A 118 -19.16 -7.46 6.83
CA SER A 118 -20.28 -6.84 6.10
C SER A 118 -21.25 -7.91 5.62
N ASP A 119 -22.55 -7.65 5.65
CA ASP A 119 -23.58 -8.50 5.03
C ASP A 119 -23.50 -10.00 5.42
N GLN A 120 -23.30 -10.27 6.72
CA GLN A 120 -23.16 -11.63 7.28
C GLN A 120 -21.92 -12.41 6.79
N LYS A 121 -20.94 -11.71 6.22
CA LYS A 121 -19.66 -12.26 5.80
C LYS A 121 -18.53 -11.52 6.48
N CYS A 122 -17.42 -12.22 6.70
CA CYS A 122 -16.17 -11.59 7.11
C CYS A 122 -15.13 -11.78 6.01
N PHE A 123 -14.71 -10.67 5.40
CA PHE A 123 -13.68 -10.64 4.38
C PHE A 123 -12.31 -10.54 5.04
N ARG A 124 -11.42 -11.46 4.69
CA ARG A 124 -10.07 -11.55 5.23
C ARG A 124 -9.05 -11.19 4.16
N SER A 125 -8.10 -10.33 4.48
CA SER A 125 -7.03 -9.92 3.56
C SER A 125 -5.70 -9.87 4.29
N LEU A 126 -4.63 -9.97 3.52
CA LEU A 126 -3.26 -9.79 3.97
C LEU A 126 -2.70 -8.56 3.26
N ASP A 127 -2.19 -7.62 4.02
CA ASP A 127 -1.60 -6.37 3.56
C ASP A 127 -0.11 -6.38 3.94
N GLU A 128 0.78 -6.20 2.97
CA GLU A 128 2.21 -6.05 3.20
C GLU A 128 2.64 -4.64 2.81
N ASP A 129 3.17 -3.91 3.79
CA ASP A 129 3.69 -2.56 3.65
C ASP A 129 5.21 -2.59 3.78
N VAL A 130 5.91 -2.08 2.76
CA VAL A 130 7.35 -1.86 2.75
C VAL A 130 7.59 -0.37 2.89
N THR A 131 8.45 0.03 3.84
CA THR A 131 8.80 1.44 4.06
C THR A 131 10.30 1.61 4.30
N THR A 132 10.86 2.70 3.79
CA THR A 132 12.26 3.07 4.04
C THR A 132 12.47 4.57 3.78
N THR A 133 13.68 5.06 4.03
CA THR A 133 14.10 6.43 3.70
C THR A 133 15.47 6.37 3.02
N ILE A 134 15.56 6.97 1.83
CA ILE A 134 16.77 7.01 0.99
C ILE A 134 17.12 8.49 0.85
N ARG A 135 18.30 8.89 1.31
CA ARG A 135 18.78 10.29 1.26
C ARG A 135 17.75 11.34 1.70
N GLY A 136 16.99 11.03 2.77
CA GLY A 136 15.96 11.91 3.34
C GLY A 136 14.59 11.86 2.65
N ILE A 137 14.43 11.04 1.60
CA ILE A 137 13.17 10.87 0.89
C ILE A 137 12.47 9.58 1.38
N PRO A 138 11.21 9.65 1.83
CA PRO A 138 10.46 8.46 2.22
C PRO A 138 10.01 7.68 0.99
N PHE A 139 10.22 6.37 1.04
CA PHE A 139 9.75 5.44 0.02
C PHE A 139 8.84 4.40 0.65
N THR A 140 7.80 4.02 -0.08
CA THR A 140 6.81 3.04 0.35
C THR A 140 6.44 2.11 -0.80
N HIS A 141 5.91 0.93 -0.48
CA HIS A 141 5.19 0.11 -1.43
C HIS A 141 4.25 -0.83 -0.69
N ARG A 142 3.01 -0.95 -1.17
CA ARG A 142 2.00 -1.84 -0.58
C ARG A 142 1.57 -2.91 -1.58
N ARG A 143 1.43 -4.13 -1.08
CA ARG A 143 0.77 -5.24 -1.76
C ARG A 143 -0.30 -5.82 -0.85
N SER A 144 -1.36 -6.35 -1.44
CA SER A 144 -2.46 -6.95 -0.69
C SER A 144 -3.01 -8.17 -1.41
N ALA A 145 -3.38 -9.20 -0.67
CA ALA A 145 -4.06 -10.38 -1.20
C ALA A 145 -5.30 -10.71 -0.37
N PHE A 146 -6.38 -11.06 -1.06
CA PHE A 146 -7.58 -11.58 -0.44
C PHE A 146 -7.36 -13.03 -0.02
N LEU A 147 -7.61 -13.36 1.24
CA LEU A 147 -7.43 -14.71 1.80
C LEU A 147 -8.72 -15.53 1.82
N GLY A 148 -9.86 -14.93 1.51
CA GLY A 148 -11.16 -15.60 1.51
C GLY A 148 -12.17 -14.96 2.44
N GLU A 149 -13.31 -15.64 2.53
CA GLU A 149 -14.41 -15.28 3.43
C GLU A 149 -14.44 -16.25 4.61
N LEU A 150 -14.70 -15.72 5.80
CA LEU A 150 -15.03 -16.49 6.99
C LEU A 150 -16.51 -16.26 7.34
N ASN A 151 -17.10 -17.22 8.06
CA ASN A 151 -18.36 -16.95 8.74
C ASN A 151 -18.13 -15.93 9.86
N VAL A 152 -19.19 -15.21 10.24
CA VAL A 152 -19.09 -14.10 11.21
C VAL A 152 -18.64 -14.58 12.58
N ASP A 153 -19.10 -15.74 13.03
CA ASP A 153 -18.80 -16.26 14.37
C ASP A 153 -17.32 -16.64 14.50
N GLU A 154 -16.77 -17.31 13.49
CA GLU A 154 -15.35 -17.63 13.37
C GLU A 154 -14.52 -16.34 13.36
N CYS A 155 -14.92 -15.34 12.57
CA CYS A 155 -14.22 -14.07 12.50
C CYS A 155 -14.23 -13.32 13.84
N LYS A 156 -15.37 -13.29 14.54
CA LYS A 156 -15.48 -12.69 15.88
C LYS A 156 -14.63 -13.41 16.91
N SER A 157 -14.42 -14.72 16.78
CA SER A 157 -13.52 -15.47 17.66
C SER A 157 -12.04 -15.05 17.53
N LEU A 158 -11.68 -14.35 16.44
CA LEU A 158 -10.33 -13.84 16.19
C LEU A 158 -10.09 -12.43 16.77
N ILE A 159 -11.14 -11.75 17.24
CA ILE A 159 -11.02 -10.48 17.96
C ILE A 159 -10.50 -10.82 19.36
N LYS A 160 -9.22 -10.51 19.61
CA LYS A 160 -8.58 -10.65 20.92
C LYS A 160 -8.54 -9.32 21.65
#